data_AF-A0A1Y3QHI4-F1
#
_entry.id   AF-A0A1Y3QHI4-F1
#
_cell.length_a   1.000
_cell.length_b   1.000
_cell.length_c   1.000
_cell.angle_alpha   90.00
_cell.angle_beta   90.00
_cell.angle_gamma   90.00
#
_symmetry.space_group_name_H-M   'P 1'
#
loop_
_entity.id
_entity.type
_entity.pdbx_description
1 polymer ?
#
loop_
_entity_poly.entity_id
_entity_poly.type
_entity_poly.pdbx_seq_one_letter_code
_entity_poly.pdbx_strand_id
1 'polypeptide(L)'
;MGTTRISPDRLRAVITEAQRVANRLSNSDVDPNEVAKAVQFFTYYGFDTELFQRYLSTMADNPPPRSRRTKRYYETIKQVWRSSGVNLRPEEKAYAWSWAVRLMRAAHW
;
A
#
# COMPACT_ATOMS: atom_id res chain seq x y z
N MET A 1 0.03 22.84 -2.76
CA MET A 1 -0.14 21.46 -3.26
C MET A 1 -1.34 21.43 -4.17
N GLY A 2 -1.15 21.29 -5.48
CA GLY A 2 -2.26 21.14 -6.41
C GLY A 2 -2.93 19.79 -6.19
N THR A 3 -4.24 19.77 -6.03
CA THR A 3 -5.01 18.53 -6.05
C THR A 3 -4.88 17.92 -7.44
N THR A 4 -4.04 16.89 -7.58
CA THR A 4 -3.95 16.10 -8.82
C THR A 4 -5.32 15.52 -9.09
N ARG A 5 -6.09 16.14 -10.00
CA ARG A 5 -7.39 15.61 -10.44
C ARG A 5 -7.14 14.30 -11.17
N ILE A 6 -7.49 13.19 -10.53
CA ILE A 6 -7.57 11.89 -11.18
C ILE A 6 -8.76 11.96 -12.15
N SER A 7 -8.53 11.71 -13.43
CA SER A 7 -9.62 11.69 -14.41
C SER A 7 -10.60 10.55 -14.11
N PRO A 8 -11.88 10.64 -14.50
CA PRO A 8 -12.88 9.61 -14.20
C PRO A 8 -12.47 8.19 -14.62
N ASP A 9 -11.81 8.04 -15.77
CA ASP A 9 -11.36 6.73 -16.24
C ASP A 9 -10.18 6.18 -15.45
N ARG A 10 -9.29 7.06 -14.98
CA ARG A 10 -8.21 6.69 -14.06
C ARG A 10 -8.75 6.36 -12.67
N LEU A 11 -9.83 7.00 -12.23
CA LEU A 11 -10.46 6.72 -10.95
C LEU A 11 -11.02 5.29 -10.90
N ARG A 12 -11.63 4.80 -11.99
CA ARG A 12 -12.05 3.40 -12.09
C ARG A 12 -10.88 2.44 -11.88
N ALA A 13 -9.76 2.67 -12.56
CA ALA A 13 -8.55 1.86 -12.38
C ALA A 13 -8.01 1.90 -10.94
N VAL A 14 -8.05 3.06 -10.29
CA VAL A 14 -7.66 3.23 -8.88
C VAL A 14 -8.57 2.43 -7.94
N ILE A 15 -9.89 2.48 -8.14
CA ILE A 15 -10.86 1.75 -7.31
C ILE A 15 -10.71 0.23 -7.50
N THR A 16 -10.58 -0.24 -8.75
CA THR A 16 -10.34 -1.67 -9.04
C THR A 16 -9.04 -2.17 -8.39
N GLU A 17 -7.97 -1.38 -8.47
CA GLU A 17 -6.71 -1.72 -7.82
C GLU A 17 -6.83 -1.72 -6.30
N ALA A 18 -7.56 -0.76 -5.72
CA ALA A 18 -7.79 -0.70 -4.28
C ALA A 18 -8.47 -1.97 -3.74
N GLN A 19 -9.51 -2.45 -4.44
CA GLN A 19 -10.21 -3.69 -4.07
C GLN A 19 -9.29 -4.91 -4.17
N ARG A 20 -8.51 -5.01 -5.24
CA ARG A 20 -7.52 -6.09 -5.44
C ARG A 20 -6.47 -6.11 -4.33
N VAL A 21 -5.93 -4.94 -3.97
CA VAL A 21 -4.93 -4.80 -2.90
C VAL A 21 -5.55 -5.15 -1.56
N ALA A 22 -6.74 -4.62 -1.24
CA ALA A 22 -7.45 -4.93 0.01
C ALA A 22 -7.67 -6.43 0.17
N ASN A 23 -8.23 -7.10 -0.84
CA ASN A 23 -8.49 -8.54 -0.80
C ASN A 23 -7.21 -9.35 -0.54
N ARG A 24 -6.11 -9.01 -1.21
CA ARG A 24 -4.83 -9.73 -1.05
C ARG A 24 -4.24 -9.55 0.35
N LEU A 25 -4.30 -8.34 0.89
CA LEU A 25 -3.75 -8.03 2.21
C LEU A 25 -4.61 -8.62 3.33
N SER A 26 -5.94 -8.51 3.22
CA SER A 26 -6.88 -9.12 4.18
C SER A 26 -6.79 -10.65 4.20
N ASN A 27 -6.73 -11.31 3.04
CA ASN A 27 -6.57 -12.77 2.96
C ASN A 27 -5.23 -13.26 3.53
N SER A 28 -4.27 -12.35 3.72
CA SER A 28 -2.95 -12.64 4.30
C SER A 28 -2.83 -12.21 5.77
N ASP A 29 -3.94 -11.82 6.41
CA ASP A 29 -4.02 -11.36 7.80
C ASP A 29 -3.09 -10.18 8.13
N VAL A 30 -2.83 -9.32 7.13
CA VAL A 30 -1.99 -8.13 7.29
C VAL A 30 -2.77 -7.05 8.05
N ASP A 31 -2.18 -6.52 9.13
CA ASP A 31 -2.77 -5.42 9.89
C ASP A 31 -2.90 -4.16 9.01
N PRO A 32 -4.11 -3.62 8.80
CA PRO A 32 -4.33 -2.41 8.01
C PRO A 32 -3.57 -1.19 8.56
N ASN A 33 -3.19 -1.16 9.83
CA ASN A 33 -2.37 -0.08 10.39
C ASN A 33 -0.91 -0.13 9.91
N GLU A 34 -0.35 -1.32 9.66
CA GLU A 34 0.99 -1.43 9.06
C GLU A 34 0.96 -1.03 7.58
N VAL A 35 -0.11 -1.38 6.87
CA VAL A 35 -0.34 -0.90 5.50
C VAL A 35 -0.46 0.63 5.47
N ALA A 36 -1.21 1.22 6.40
CA ALA A 36 -1.37 2.67 6.50
C ALA A 36 -0.02 3.39 6.74
N LYS A 37 0.84 2.85 7.59
CA LYS A 37 2.21 3.39 7.82
C LYS A 37 3.04 3.35 6.54
N ALA A 38 2.99 2.23 5.81
CA ALA A 38 3.70 2.12 4.54
C ALA A 38 3.20 3.16 3.52
N VAL A 39 1.88 3.32 3.38
CA VAL A 39 1.30 4.36 2.50
C VAL A 39 1.72 5.76 2.94
N GLN A 40 1.67 6.05 4.25
CA GLN A 40 2.08 7.34 4.79
C GLN A 40 3.55 7.65 4.47
N PHE A 41 4.45 6.68 4.64
CA PHE A 41 5.85 6.82 4.24
C PHE A 41 5.96 7.19 2.76
N PHE A 42 5.29 6.42 1.89
CA PHE A 42 5.33 6.66 0.44
C PHE A 42 4.82 8.06 0.07
N THR A 43 3.73 8.52 0.69
CA THR A 43 3.18 9.86 0.46
C THR A 43 4.07 10.98 1.00
N TYR A 44 4.72 10.76 2.15
CA TYR A 44 5.56 11.77 2.80
C TYR A 44 6.82 12.06 1.98
N TYR A 45 7.41 11.01 1.39
CA TYR A 45 8.58 11.12 0.51
C TYR A 45 8.22 11.36 -0.97
N GLY A 46 7.10 12.05 -1.23
CA GLY A 46 6.78 12.54 -2.58
C GLY A 46 6.56 11.43 -3.61
N PHE A 47 6.06 10.27 -3.20
CA PHE A 47 5.80 9.12 -4.06
C PHE A 47 7.05 8.52 -4.72
N ASP A 48 8.22 8.66 -4.08
CA ASP A 48 9.45 8.02 -4.52
C ASP A 48 9.33 6.48 -4.42
N THR A 49 9.19 5.84 -5.59
CA THR A 49 8.98 4.40 -5.67
C THR A 49 10.23 3.59 -5.34
N GLU A 50 11.44 4.12 -5.58
CA GLU A 50 12.69 3.43 -5.26
C GLU A 50 12.95 3.46 -3.76
N LEU A 51 12.82 4.65 -3.15
CA LEU A 51 12.95 4.81 -1.70
C LEU A 51 11.92 3.96 -0.96
N PHE A 52 10.68 3.90 -1.48
CA PHE A 52 9.65 3.05 -0.88
C PHE A 52 9.95 1.57 -0.99
N GLN A 53 10.50 1.09 -2.11
CA GLN A 53 10.96 -0.29 -2.24
C GLN A 53 12.10 -0.62 -1.27
N ARG A 54 13.03 0.32 -1.06
CA ARG A 54 14.10 0.18 -0.06
C ARG A 54 13.54 0.14 1.36
N TYR A 55 12.58 0.99 1.67
CA TYR A 55 11.87 1.00 2.95
C TYR A 55 11.18 -0.35 3.23
N LEU A 56 10.38 -0.85 2.29
CA LEU A 56 9.70 -2.14 2.44
C LEU A 56 10.68 -3.30 2.57
N SER A 57 11.80 -3.26 1.84
CA SER A 57 12.84 -4.28 1.97
C SER A 57 13.51 -4.22 3.33
N THR A 58 13.85 -3.04 3.83
CA THR A 58 14.44 -2.86 5.17
C THR A 58 13.50 -3.40 6.26
N MET A 59 12.20 -3.08 6.18
CA MET A 59 11.21 -3.55 7.15
C MET A 59 10.92 -5.06 7.05
N ALA A 60 11.02 -5.63 5.85
CA ALA A 60 10.86 -7.06 5.62
C ALA A 60 12.10 -7.87 6.03
N ASP A 61 13.31 -7.35 5.81
CA ASP A 61 14.55 -8.13 5.95
C ASP A 61 15.19 -7.92 7.33
N ASN A 62 15.22 -6.68 7.83
CA ASN A 62 15.84 -6.31 9.10
C ASN A 62 15.08 -5.16 9.81
N PRO A 63 13.85 -5.42 10.29
CA PRO A 63 13.10 -4.39 11.00
C PRO A 63 13.81 -3.99 12.31
N PRO A 64 13.68 -2.74 12.78
CA PRO A 64 13.98 -2.38 14.17
C PRO A 64 13.30 -3.36 15.15
N PRO A 65 13.65 -3.44 16.45
CA PRO A 65 13.15 -4.47 17.35
C PRO A 65 11.61 -4.63 17.27
N ARG A 66 11.15 -5.66 16.55
CA ARG A 66 9.75 -5.88 16.17
C ARG A 66 9.45 -7.38 16.24
N SER A 67 8.18 -7.71 16.41
CA SER A 67 7.75 -9.10 16.41
C SER A 67 7.94 -9.77 15.04
N ARG A 68 8.13 -11.10 15.03
CA ARG A 68 8.14 -11.91 13.79
C ARG A 68 6.88 -11.70 12.94
N ARG A 69 5.75 -11.43 13.58
CA ARG A 69 4.46 -11.14 12.91
C ARG A 69 4.55 -9.87 12.06
N THR A 70 5.16 -8.79 12.59
CA THR A 70 5.34 -7.56 11.83
C THR A 70 6.28 -7.73 10.64
N LYS A 71 7.35 -8.53 10.77
CA LYS A 71 8.23 -8.86 9.63
C LYS A 71 7.44 -9.47 8.47
N ARG A 72 6.62 -10.49 8.75
CA ARG A 72 5.76 -11.16 7.77
C ARG A 72 4.78 -10.19 7.10
N TYR A 73 4.26 -9.20 7.83
CA TYR A 73 3.41 -8.17 7.24
C TYR A 73 4.14 -7.37 6.16
N TYR A 74 5.37 -6.93 6.42
CA TYR A 74 6.14 -6.17 5.44
C TYR A 74 6.62 -7.02 4.26
N GLU A 75 6.89 -8.31 4.46
CA GLU A 75 7.13 -9.27 3.36
C GLU A 75 5.91 -9.34 2.42
N THR A 76 4.72 -9.52 2.98
CA THR A 76 3.46 -9.54 2.22
C THR A 76 3.19 -8.21 1.54
N ILE A 77 3.35 -7.09 2.25
CA ILE A 77 3.16 -5.74 1.70
C ILE A 77 4.11 -5.52 0.51
N LYS A 78 5.40 -5.89 0.64
CA LYS A 78 6.41 -5.82 -0.43
C LYS A 78 5.98 -6.64 -1.66
N GLN A 79 5.48 -7.86 -1.45
CA GLN A 79 5.00 -8.71 -2.54
C GLN A 79 3.78 -8.10 -3.24
N VAL A 80 2.77 -7.68 -2.48
CA VAL A 80 1.54 -7.07 -3.04
C VAL A 80 1.90 -5.79 -3.78
N TRP A 81 2.77 -4.93 -3.22
CA TRP A 81 3.25 -3.70 -3.84
C TRP A 81 3.89 -3.93 -5.22
N ARG A 82 4.79 -4.90 -5.33
CA ARG A 82 5.46 -5.24 -6.61
C ARG A 82 4.48 -5.68 -7.68
N SER A 83 3.44 -6.42 -7.28
CA SER A 83 2.40 -6.89 -8.19
C SER A 83 1.27 -5.88 -8.43
N SER A 84 1.30 -4.72 -7.78
CA SER A 84 0.20 -3.76 -7.76
C SER A 84 0.40 -2.66 -8.81
N GLY A 85 -0.69 -2.32 -9.52
CA GLY A 85 -0.82 -1.06 -10.24
C GLY A 85 0.26 -0.76 -11.28
N VAL A 86 0.65 -1.75 -12.12
CA VAL A 86 1.70 -1.60 -13.15
C VAL A 86 1.47 -0.40 -14.07
N ASN A 87 0.21 -0.02 -14.31
CA ASN A 87 -0.17 1.11 -15.16
C ASN A 87 -0.65 2.35 -14.39
N LEU A 88 -0.57 2.35 -13.06
CA LEU A 88 -0.92 3.50 -12.23
C LEU A 88 0.30 4.39 -12.03
N ARG A 89 0.08 5.70 -12.06
CA ARG A 89 1.10 6.66 -11.63
C ARG A 89 1.34 6.50 -10.12
N PRO A 90 2.51 6.90 -9.61
CA PRO A 90 2.83 6.79 -8.19
C PRO A 90 1.73 7.36 -7.27
N GLU A 91 1.16 8.53 -7.59
CA GLU A 91 0.10 9.16 -6.81
C GLU A 91 -1.18 8.34 -6.83
N GLU A 92 -1.59 7.86 -8.00
CA GLU A 92 -2.79 7.01 -8.15
C GLU A 92 -2.63 5.69 -7.41
N LYS A 93 -1.43 5.13 -7.39
CA LYS A 93 -1.10 3.94 -6.60
C LYS A 93 -1.19 4.24 -5.10
N ALA A 94 -0.73 5.41 -4.64
CA ALA A 94 -0.92 5.84 -3.26
C ALA A 94 -2.40 6.01 -2.89
N TYR A 95 -3.22 6.55 -3.79
CA TYR A 95 -4.67 6.63 -3.62
C TYR A 95 -5.33 5.25 -3.56
N ALA A 96 -4.96 4.34 -4.46
CA ALA A 96 -5.49 2.98 -4.48
C ALA A 96 -5.17 2.26 -3.16
N TRP A 97 -3.94 2.38 -2.66
CA TRP A 97 -3.54 1.78 -1.39
C TRP A 97 -4.20 2.46 -0.18
N SER A 98 -4.41 3.78 -0.21
CA SER A 98 -5.18 4.49 0.82
C SER A 98 -6.63 4.02 0.89
N TRP A 99 -7.27 3.79 -0.26
CA TRP A 99 -8.60 3.18 -0.33
C TRP A 99 -8.60 1.72 0.13
N ALA A 100 -7.57 0.96 -0.22
CA ALA A 100 -7.42 -0.42 0.23
C ALA A 100 -7.41 -0.52 1.77
N VAL A 101 -6.67 0.36 2.46
CA VAL A 101 -6.67 0.46 3.93
C VAL A 101 -8.08 0.68 4.48
N ARG A 102 -8.87 1.56 3.85
CA ARG A 102 -10.25 1.83 4.26
C ARG A 102 -11.14 0.60 4.08
N LEU A 103 -11.01 -0.09 2.95
CA LEU A 103 -11.76 -1.33 2.66
C LEU A 103 -11.41 -2.45 3.64
N MET A 104 -10.12 -2.64 3.93
CA MET A 104 -9.67 -3.61 4.93
C MET A 104 -10.33 -3.35 6.29
N ARG A 105 -10.35 -2.10 6.76
CA ARG A 105 -10.97 -1.72 8.02
C ARG A 105 -12.49 -1.91 8.03
N ALA A 106 -13.16 -1.66 6.90
CA ALA A 106 -14.61 -1.84 6.78
C ALA A 106 -15.03 -3.32 6.79
N ALA A 107 -14.17 -4.22 6.32
CA ALA A 107 -14.42 -5.67 6.29
C ALA A 107 -14.23 -6.37 7.66
N HIS A 108 -13.81 -5.65 8.70
CA HIS A 108 -13.62 -6.17 10.06
C HIS A 108 -14.78 -5.79 11.02
N TRP A 109 -15.96 -5.47 10.47
CA TRP A 109 -17.23 -5.31 11.19
C TRP A 109 -18.16 -6.49 10.87
#